data_AF-A0A838HXW3-F1
#
_entry.id   AF-A0A838HXW3-F1
#
_cell.length_a   1.000
_cell.length_b   1.000
_cell.length_c   1.000
_cell.angle_alpha   90.00
_cell.angle_beta   90.00
_cell.angle_gamma   90.00
#
_symmetry.space_group_name_H-M   'P 1'
#
loop_
_entity.id
_entity.type
_entity.pdbx_description
1 polymer ?
#
loop_
_entity_poly.entity_id
_entity_poly.type
_entity_poly.pdbx_seq_one_letter_code
_entity_poly.pdbx_strand_id
1 'polypeptide(L)'
;GRGGGLADLAGRDRGGGLADLAGRYVEEGAWVDAARHRLAEGESIPELVAVFERLLGALDAERADRDRTFATALAAEAVVPGTTAPGLATGRLLPIEHVLGTVLAPVAQSQPVLLLVIDGLSHAAAVPLLADLRREGWQPHGPSGAALPPVVAALPTVTVVSRATLLTGRLQRGGQDVERDGFSTHPALLDASAGRAPVLFHKSDLRPADGEIAPAVREVVADPGRRVVGVVVNGVDDHLGGGDQLRLADGLEGIPVLRPVLQAAAEARRVVVLASDHGHILGSRQRVVAASGGGERFRLPGDAPAADEVEVTGGRVLGGEHRVVLAAEEGVRYVSYAKHGYHGGATPAEALCPLVVLVPGGVGLAGWEPLVTRAPAWWDPAAAPVPVEVDAPSPWRTAPVAVAAPVRANPQLSLLDEPAESSAAIIATGATGEPAWLAALLTSPRLAAQRRLAGRVALDDRDLSVLLRVLVASGGTASGAALQRTLDLSASRLRGKLEAARTLLDVDGYQVLRIESDGTAALNVEQLTRQFEIPAPAHSS
;
A
#
# COMPACT_ATOMS: atom_id res chain seq x y z
N GLY A 1 21.95 6.67 -26.70
CA GLY A 1 21.49 7.71 -25.79
C GLY A 1 20.11 7.38 -25.28
N ARG A 2 20.00 6.88 -24.06
CA ARG A 2 18.76 6.74 -23.27
C ARG A 2 19.16 6.85 -21.79
N GLY A 3 19.35 8.08 -21.33
CA GLY A 3 19.66 8.43 -19.94
C GLY A 3 18.53 9.22 -19.27
N GLY A 4 17.29 9.04 -19.73
CA GLY A 4 16.15 9.87 -19.31
C GLY A 4 15.37 9.37 -18.09
N GLY A 5 15.64 8.16 -17.58
CA GLY A 5 14.84 7.57 -16.49
C GLY A 5 15.31 7.93 -15.08
N LEU A 6 16.62 8.13 -14.87
CA LEU A 6 17.17 8.42 -13.54
C LEU A 6 17.19 9.92 -13.20
N ALA A 7 17.15 10.80 -14.22
CA ALA A 7 17.21 12.25 -14.03
C ALA A 7 15.87 12.86 -13.56
N ASP A 8 14.74 12.21 -13.82
CA ASP A 8 13.41 12.73 -13.45
C ASP A 8 13.08 12.53 -11.95
N LEU A 9 13.82 11.65 -11.26
CA LEU A 9 13.76 11.52 -9.80
C LEU A 9 14.50 12.67 -9.08
N ALA A 10 15.48 13.30 -9.73
CA ALA A 10 16.24 14.43 -9.17
C ALA A 10 15.51 15.79 -9.29
N GLY A 11 14.48 15.88 -10.14
CA GLY A 11 13.74 17.12 -10.41
C GLY A 11 12.61 17.45 -9.42
N ARG A 12 12.18 16.48 -8.60
CA ARG A 12 11.09 16.66 -7.60
C ARG A 12 11.59 16.97 -6.19
N ASP A 13 12.90 17.10 -6.01
CA ASP A 13 13.55 17.11 -4.68
C ASP A 13 13.68 18.52 -4.05
N ARG A 14 12.80 19.45 -4.43
CA ARG A 14 12.78 20.80 -3.83
C ARG A 14 11.39 21.13 -3.30
N GLY A 15 11.16 20.82 -2.03
CA GLY A 15 10.10 21.45 -1.21
C GLY A 15 8.88 20.59 -0.84
N GLY A 16 9.07 19.36 -0.37
CA GLY A 16 8.01 18.57 0.26
C GLY A 16 8.16 18.52 1.79
N GLY A 17 7.05 18.51 2.52
CA GLY A 17 7.06 18.30 3.98
C GLY A 17 7.41 16.85 4.34
N LEU A 18 7.54 16.53 5.64
CA LEU A 18 7.85 15.16 6.09
C LEU A 18 6.88 14.11 5.52
N ALA A 19 5.60 14.46 5.37
CA ALA A 19 4.58 13.59 4.78
C ALA A 19 4.89 13.22 3.31
N ASP A 20 5.35 14.18 2.51
CA ASP A 20 5.70 13.95 1.10
C ASP A 20 6.94 13.06 0.99
N LEU A 21 7.95 13.32 1.85
CA LEU A 21 9.16 12.51 1.92
C LEU A 21 8.85 11.06 2.31
N ALA A 22 7.96 10.87 3.30
CA ALA A 22 7.51 9.55 3.70
C ALA A 22 6.71 8.84 2.61
N GLY A 23 5.79 9.54 1.93
CA GLY A 23 5.04 9.01 0.80
C GLY A 23 5.97 8.50 -0.30
N ARG A 24 6.94 9.33 -0.72
CA ARG A 24 7.96 8.94 -1.72
C ARG A 24 8.79 7.74 -1.28
N TYR A 25 9.19 7.68 0.00
CA TYR A 25 9.91 6.52 0.50
C TYR A 25 9.06 5.25 0.45
N VAL A 26 7.82 5.28 0.92
CA VAL A 26 6.94 4.10 0.92
C VAL A 26 6.60 3.65 -0.50
N GLU A 27 6.34 4.59 -1.41
CA GLU A 27 5.96 4.30 -2.79
C GLU A 27 7.13 3.78 -3.63
N GLU A 28 8.34 4.32 -3.44
CA GLU A 28 9.50 4.04 -4.31
C GLU A 28 10.73 3.57 -3.52
N GLY A 29 11.13 4.32 -2.49
CA GLY A 29 12.36 4.09 -1.73
C GLY A 29 12.45 2.72 -1.05
N ALA A 30 11.37 2.26 -0.44
CA ALA A 30 11.29 0.96 0.24
C ALA A 30 11.42 -0.21 -0.73
N TRP A 31 11.00 -0.04 -1.99
CA TRP A 31 11.19 -1.04 -3.04
C TRP A 31 12.65 -1.09 -3.48
N VAL A 32 13.30 0.06 -3.58
CA VAL A 32 14.77 0.11 -3.79
C VAL A 32 15.49 -0.60 -2.64
N ASP A 33 15.05 -0.42 -1.39
CA ASP A 33 15.60 -1.16 -0.26
C ASP A 33 15.36 -2.66 -0.33
N ALA A 34 14.16 -3.10 -0.72
CA ALA A 34 13.88 -4.51 -0.90
C ALA A 34 14.82 -5.14 -1.96
N ALA A 35 15.17 -4.41 -3.02
CA ALA A 35 16.19 -4.85 -3.97
C ALA A 35 17.60 -4.83 -3.36
N ARG A 36 17.98 -3.79 -2.59
CA ARG A 36 19.28 -3.71 -1.91
C ARG A 36 19.48 -4.88 -0.94
N HIS A 37 18.45 -5.25 -0.19
CA HIS A 37 18.48 -6.38 0.74
C HIS A 37 18.84 -7.67 0.00
N ARG A 38 18.20 -7.95 -1.14
CA ARG A 38 18.55 -9.11 -1.98
C ARG A 38 19.96 -9.08 -2.54
N LEU A 39 20.46 -7.92 -2.92
CA LEU A 39 21.85 -7.80 -3.39
C LEU A 39 22.85 -8.00 -2.25
N ALA A 40 22.47 -7.68 -1.01
CA ALA A 40 23.28 -7.85 0.19
C ALA A 40 23.30 -9.29 0.73
N GLU A 41 22.39 -10.18 0.29
CA GLU A 41 22.32 -11.60 0.69
C GLU A 41 23.49 -12.46 0.18
N GLY A 42 24.39 -11.87 -0.62
CA GLY A 42 25.66 -12.46 -1.05
C GLY A 42 25.57 -13.26 -2.35
N GLU A 43 26.66 -13.24 -3.11
CA GLU A 43 26.80 -13.90 -4.41
C GLU A 43 28.11 -14.69 -4.47
N SER A 44 28.08 -15.82 -5.18
CA SER A 44 29.21 -16.74 -5.36
C SER A 44 30.12 -16.36 -6.53
N ILE A 45 29.59 -15.64 -7.53
CA ILE A 45 30.31 -15.21 -8.72
C ILE A 45 31.10 -13.92 -8.43
N PRO A 46 32.44 -13.93 -8.37
CA PRO A 46 33.24 -12.78 -7.95
C PRO A 46 33.04 -11.52 -8.81
N GLU A 47 32.87 -11.68 -10.12
CA GLU A 47 32.61 -10.58 -11.04
C GLU A 47 31.28 -9.89 -10.73
N LEU A 48 30.27 -10.68 -10.34
CA LEU A 48 28.95 -10.18 -10.00
C LEU A 48 28.94 -9.51 -8.63
N VAL A 49 29.66 -10.07 -7.64
CA VAL A 49 29.93 -9.40 -6.35
C VAL A 49 30.55 -8.03 -6.56
N ALA A 50 31.58 -7.92 -7.41
CA ALA A 50 32.23 -6.65 -7.68
C ALA A 50 31.29 -5.62 -8.34
N VAL A 51 30.36 -6.07 -9.20
CA VAL A 51 29.32 -5.21 -9.78
C VAL A 51 28.32 -4.76 -8.71
N PHE A 52 27.84 -5.67 -7.87
CA PHE A 52 26.89 -5.37 -6.80
C PHE A 52 27.49 -4.41 -5.77
N GLU A 53 28.74 -4.58 -5.36
CA GLU A 53 29.43 -3.66 -4.45
C GLU A 53 29.52 -2.23 -5.00
N ARG A 54 29.83 -2.08 -6.30
CA ARG A 54 29.83 -0.75 -6.95
C ARG A 54 28.43 -0.15 -7.02
N LEU A 55 27.42 -0.97 -7.33
CA LEU A 55 26.03 -0.54 -7.40
C LEU A 55 25.52 -0.09 -6.03
N LEU A 56 25.74 -0.90 -4.98
CA LEU A 56 25.38 -0.58 -3.61
C LEU A 56 26.08 0.70 -3.13
N GLY A 57 27.38 0.87 -3.42
CA GLY A 57 28.09 2.10 -3.10
C GLY A 57 27.52 3.36 -3.76
N ALA A 58 27.09 3.26 -5.02
CA ALA A 58 26.42 4.37 -5.69
C ALA A 58 25.05 4.68 -5.08
N LEU A 59 24.28 3.65 -4.71
CA LEU A 59 22.98 3.79 -4.05
C LEU A 59 23.11 4.39 -2.64
N ASP A 60 24.10 3.97 -1.86
CA ASP A 60 24.33 4.50 -0.51
C ASP A 60 24.62 6.00 -0.54
N ALA A 61 25.46 6.46 -1.48
CA ALA A 61 25.80 7.87 -1.63
C ALA A 61 24.59 8.72 -2.01
N GLU A 62 23.70 8.19 -2.86
CA GLU A 62 22.47 8.86 -3.27
C GLU A 62 21.44 8.92 -2.13
N ARG A 63 21.35 7.84 -1.35
CA ARG A 63 20.47 7.74 -0.18
C ARG A 63 20.88 8.63 0.96
N ALA A 64 22.17 8.76 1.24
CA ALA A 64 22.65 9.58 2.35
C ALA A 64 22.07 11.01 2.32
N ASP A 65 21.93 11.61 1.14
CA ASP A 65 21.34 12.95 1.00
C ASP A 65 19.83 12.98 1.28
N ARG A 66 19.11 11.96 0.81
CA ARG A 66 17.67 11.79 1.06
C ARG A 66 17.38 11.50 2.52
N ASP A 67 18.19 10.65 3.14
CA ASP A 67 18.04 10.27 4.54
C ASP A 67 18.30 11.49 5.45
N ARG A 68 19.34 12.29 5.18
CA ARG A 68 19.56 13.56 5.89
C ARG A 68 18.40 14.54 5.73
N THR A 69 17.86 14.66 4.51
CA THR A 69 16.71 15.53 4.23
C THR A 69 15.48 15.07 5.01
N PHE A 70 15.19 13.77 5.00
CA PHE A 70 14.12 13.17 5.79
C PHE A 70 14.33 13.36 7.29
N ALA A 71 15.53 13.07 7.80
CA ALA A 71 15.90 13.19 9.21
C ALA A 71 15.75 14.63 9.72
N THR A 72 16.12 15.61 8.89
CA THR A 72 15.93 17.04 9.19
C THR A 72 14.43 17.40 9.27
N ALA A 73 13.63 16.92 8.32
CA ALA A 73 12.19 17.13 8.35
C ALA A 73 11.51 16.44 9.55
N LEU A 74 12.00 15.25 9.94
CA LEU A 74 11.56 14.51 11.12
C LEU A 74 11.86 15.27 12.40
N ALA A 75 13.07 15.84 12.50
CA ALA A 75 13.47 16.66 13.64
C ALA A 75 12.60 17.91 13.78
N ALA A 76 12.29 18.58 12.67
CA ALA A 76 11.41 19.76 12.66
C ALA A 76 9.98 19.41 13.12
N GLU A 77 9.42 18.28 12.67
CA GLU A 77 8.09 17.82 13.06
C GLU A 77 8.02 17.41 14.55
N ALA A 78 9.08 16.82 15.10
CA ALA A 78 9.12 16.36 16.49
C ALA A 78 8.94 17.48 17.54
N VAL A 79 9.28 18.72 17.17
CA VAL A 79 9.15 19.91 18.04
C VAL A 79 7.71 20.43 18.07
N VAL A 80 6.90 20.13 17.06
CA VAL A 80 5.51 20.60 16.96
C VAL A 80 4.66 19.88 18.03
N PRO A 81 4.00 20.60 18.95
CA PRO A 81 3.12 19.99 19.93
C PRO A 81 1.97 19.25 19.21
N GLY A 82 1.91 17.93 19.37
CA GLY A 82 0.83 17.13 18.80
C GLY A 82 -0.47 17.43 19.53
N THR A 83 -1.47 17.97 18.82
CA THR A 83 -2.84 18.05 19.34
C THR A 83 -3.80 17.57 18.26
N THR A 84 -4.44 16.43 18.53
CA THR A 84 -5.45 15.68 17.78
C THR A 84 -4.95 14.59 16.82
N ALA A 85 -5.60 13.42 16.92
CA ALA A 85 -5.36 12.29 16.03
C ALA A 85 -5.73 12.70 14.58
N PRO A 86 -4.86 12.46 13.59
CA PRO A 86 -5.14 12.84 12.21
C PRO A 86 -6.26 11.96 11.64
N GLY A 87 -7.12 12.54 10.81
CA GLY A 87 -8.08 11.77 10.02
C GLY A 87 -7.36 11.00 8.91
N LEU A 88 -7.80 9.76 8.64
CA LEU A 88 -7.16 8.89 7.61
C LEU A 88 -7.20 9.48 6.19
N ALA A 89 -8.14 10.38 5.90
CA ALA A 89 -8.27 11.05 4.60
C ALA A 89 -7.41 12.32 4.45
N THR A 90 -6.64 12.72 5.47
CA THR A 90 -6.01 14.06 5.51
C THR A 90 -4.66 14.16 4.79
N GLY A 91 -4.13 13.07 4.23
CA GLY A 91 -2.82 13.04 3.56
C GLY A 91 -1.64 13.32 4.51
N ARG A 92 -1.88 13.31 5.83
CA ARG A 92 -0.87 13.53 6.87
C ARG A 92 -0.29 12.20 7.33
N LEU A 93 0.87 12.26 7.97
CA LEU A 93 1.46 11.12 8.68
C LEU A 93 0.58 10.69 9.85
N LEU A 94 0.67 9.42 10.22
CA LEU A 94 0.03 8.88 11.42
C LEU A 94 1.08 8.62 12.50
N PRO A 95 1.16 9.44 13.56
CA PRO A 95 1.98 9.11 14.72
C PRO A 95 1.56 7.76 15.32
N ILE A 96 2.55 6.93 15.68
CA ILE A 96 2.30 5.54 16.09
C ILE A 96 1.37 5.41 17.30
N GLU A 97 1.39 6.39 18.22
CA GLU A 97 0.49 6.49 19.37
C GLU A 97 -1.00 6.58 18.99
N HIS A 98 -1.32 6.95 17.75
CA HIS A 98 -2.70 7.09 17.29
C HIS A 98 -3.23 5.87 16.52
N VAL A 99 -2.39 4.88 16.23
CA VAL A 99 -2.79 3.71 15.41
C VAL A 99 -3.97 2.95 16.02
N LEU A 100 -3.96 2.71 17.35
CA LEU A 100 -5.05 1.97 18.01
C LEU A 100 -6.39 2.70 17.90
N GLY A 101 -6.40 4.01 18.15
CA GLY A 101 -7.62 4.81 18.12
C GLY A 101 -8.13 5.11 16.71
N THR A 102 -7.23 5.38 15.76
CA THR A 102 -7.57 5.83 14.42
C THR A 102 -7.84 4.68 13.45
N VAL A 103 -7.23 3.51 13.65
CA VAL A 103 -7.34 2.37 12.73
C VAL A 103 -7.92 1.14 13.41
N LEU A 104 -7.33 0.68 14.52
CA LEU A 104 -7.73 -0.59 15.10
C LEU A 104 -9.15 -0.54 15.68
N ALA A 105 -9.50 0.49 16.45
CA ALA A 105 -10.81 0.63 17.06
C ALA A 105 -11.95 0.75 16.02
N PRO A 106 -11.86 1.58 14.96
CA PRO A 106 -12.88 1.61 13.90
C PRO A 106 -13.08 0.27 13.18
N VAL A 107 -12.00 -0.46 12.91
CA VAL A 107 -12.09 -1.82 12.34
C VAL A 107 -12.80 -2.75 13.33
N ALA A 108 -12.41 -2.71 14.61
CA ALA A 108 -12.96 -3.52 15.68
C ALA A 108 -14.45 -3.28 15.95
N GLN A 109 -14.99 -2.10 15.64
CA GLN A 109 -16.42 -1.80 15.73
C GLN A 109 -17.23 -2.59 14.70
N SER A 110 -16.67 -2.84 13.52
CA SER A 110 -17.36 -3.53 12.41
C SER A 110 -17.12 -5.03 12.40
N GLN A 111 -15.88 -5.48 12.64
CA GLN A 111 -15.50 -6.89 12.63
C GLN A 111 -14.62 -7.25 13.84
N PRO A 112 -14.64 -8.50 14.33
CA PRO A 112 -13.59 -9.01 15.21
C PRO A 112 -12.22 -8.86 14.54
N VAL A 113 -11.25 -8.37 15.29
CA VAL A 113 -9.93 -8.00 14.76
C VAL A 113 -8.81 -8.71 15.53
N LEU A 114 -7.76 -9.06 14.79
CA LEU A 114 -6.46 -9.44 15.31
C LEU A 114 -5.45 -8.33 14.97
N LEU A 115 -4.92 -7.63 15.97
CA LEU A 115 -3.73 -6.81 15.80
C LEU A 115 -2.52 -7.75 15.78
N LEU A 116 -1.78 -7.78 14.67
CA LEU A 116 -0.54 -8.53 14.52
C LEU A 116 0.62 -7.53 14.47
N VAL A 117 1.40 -7.45 15.55
CA VAL A 117 2.59 -6.61 15.61
C VAL A 117 3.81 -7.45 15.28
N ILE A 118 4.55 -7.06 14.24
CA ILE A 118 5.83 -7.68 13.88
C ILE A 118 6.94 -6.72 14.27
N ASP A 119 7.68 -7.05 15.32
CA ASP A 119 8.77 -6.23 15.86
C ASP A 119 9.87 -6.01 14.82
N GLY A 120 10.22 -4.75 14.57
CA GLY A 120 11.30 -4.34 13.67
C GLY A 120 11.04 -4.57 12.17
N LEU A 121 9.78 -4.74 11.74
CA LEU A 121 9.46 -4.91 10.32
C LEU A 121 9.62 -3.57 9.56
N SER A 122 10.61 -3.49 8.67
CA SER A 122 10.77 -2.36 7.74
C SER A 122 9.82 -2.45 6.55
N HIS A 123 9.56 -1.32 5.88
CA HIS A 123 8.80 -1.33 4.62
C HIS A 123 9.43 -2.22 3.54
N ALA A 124 10.77 -2.29 3.49
CA ALA A 124 11.49 -3.16 2.57
C ALA A 124 11.21 -4.65 2.86
N ALA A 125 11.30 -5.06 4.13
CA ALA A 125 11.01 -6.44 4.55
C ALA A 125 9.51 -6.80 4.41
N ALA A 126 8.62 -5.81 4.45
CA ALA A 126 7.19 -6.02 4.25
C ALA A 126 6.83 -6.38 2.80
N VAL A 127 7.64 -6.04 1.80
CA VAL A 127 7.36 -6.31 0.37
C VAL A 127 7.12 -7.81 0.09
N PRO A 128 8.08 -8.72 0.38
CA PRO A 128 7.86 -10.15 0.17
C PRO A 128 6.75 -10.71 1.07
N LEU A 129 6.66 -10.26 2.33
CA LEU A 129 5.62 -10.71 3.26
C LEU A 129 4.20 -10.39 2.74
N LEU A 130 3.95 -9.19 2.24
CA LEU A 130 2.66 -8.80 1.68
C LEU A 130 2.36 -9.52 0.36
N ALA A 131 3.39 -9.91 -0.41
CA ALA A 131 3.20 -10.76 -1.57
C ALA A 131 2.71 -12.16 -1.15
N ASP A 132 3.32 -12.75 -0.13
CA ASP A 132 2.92 -14.05 0.41
C ASP A 132 1.51 -14.04 0.98
N LEU A 133 1.18 -13.04 1.80
CA LEU A 133 -0.15 -12.89 2.40
C LEU A 133 -1.25 -12.81 1.34
N ARG A 134 -1.02 -12.10 0.23
CA ARG A 134 -1.95 -12.05 -0.90
C ARG A 134 -2.13 -13.42 -1.56
N ARG A 135 -1.06 -14.19 -1.73
CA ARG A 135 -1.13 -15.58 -2.25
C ARG A 135 -1.93 -16.50 -1.34
N GLU A 136 -1.86 -16.28 -0.02
CA GLU A 136 -2.63 -17.01 0.99
C GLU A 136 -4.08 -16.47 1.15
N GLY A 137 -4.54 -15.56 0.27
CA GLY A 137 -5.93 -15.10 0.23
C GLY A 137 -6.27 -13.92 1.14
N TRP A 138 -5.28 -13.24 1.70
CA TRP A 138 -5.48 -11.99 2.44
C TRP A 138 -5.50 -10.79 1.50
N GLN A 139 -6.59 -10.03 1.52
CA GLN A 139 -6.75 -8.84 0.69
C GLN A 139 -6.52 -7.56 1.51
N PRO A 140 -5.50 -6.74 1.15
CA PRO A 140 -5.35 -5.40 1.73
C PRO A 140 -6.57 -4.53 1.47
N HIS A 141 -7.00 -3.80 2.48
CA HIS A 141 -8.13 -2.87 2.45
C HIS A 141 -7.71 -1.49 2.96
N GLY A 142 -8.43 -0.49 2.50
CA GLY A 142 -8.26 0.89 2.91
C GLY A 142 -9.60 1.61 3.06
N PRO A 143 -9.68 2.73 3.81
CA PRO A 143 -10.91 3.51 3.94
C PRO A 143 -11.36 3.97 2.54
N SER A 144 -12.56 3.55 2.12
CA SER A 144 -13.04 3.78 0.74
C SER A 144 -12.04 3.36 -0.37
N GLY A 145 -11.18 2.37 -0.09
CA GLY A 145 -10.17 1.88 -1.02
C GLY A 145 -8.87 2.69 -1.09
N ALA A 146 -8.71 3.74 -0.25
CA ALA A 146 -7.51 4.56 -0.21
C ALA A 146 -6.41 3.95 0.68
N ALA A 147 -5.14 4.17 0.32
CA ALA A 147 -4.01 3.72 1.16
C ALA A 147 -4.05 4.41 2.54
N LEU A 148 -3.57 3.71 3.56
CA LEU A 148 -3.37 4.30 4.88
C LEU A 148 -2.18 5.26 4.84
N PRO A 149 -2.21 6.35 5.64
CA PRO A 149 -1.06 7.24 5.77
C PRO A 149 0.16 6.49 6.34
N PRO A 150 1.40 6.87 5.94
CA PRO A 150 2.61 6.32 6.54
C PRO A 150 2.63 6.53 8.06
N VAL A 151 2.97 5.48 8.80
CA VAL A 151 3.09 5.54 10.26
C VAL A 151 4.49 5.99 10.63
N VAL A 152 4.61 6.92 11.58
CA VAL A 152 5.89 7.39 12.11
C VAL A 152 6.07 6.89 13.53
N ALA A 153 7.14 6.13 13.75
CA ALA A 153 7.54 5.63 15.07
C ALA A 153 7.73 6.75 16.11
N ALA A 154 7.72 6.37 17.38
CA ALA A 154 8.17 7.24 18.46
C ALA A 154 9.71 7.33 18.44
N LEU A 155 10.26 8.38 19.07
CA LEU A 155 11.69 8.67 19.00
C LEU A 155 12.37 8.47 20.36
N PRO A 156 13.58 7.88 20.43
CA PRO A 156 14.27 7.16 19.35
C PRO A 156 13.49 5.93 18.88
N THR A 157 13.74 5.49 17.64
CA THR A 157 13.01 4.41 16.94
C THR A 157 13.42 3.03 17.45
N VAL A 158 13.18 2.79 18.74
CA VAL A 158 13.56 1.55 19.44
C VAL A 158 12.35 0.88 20.06
N THR A 159 12.36 -0.45 20.13
CA THR A 159 11.24 -1.28 20.62
C THR A 159 10.65 -0.80 21.95
N VAL A 160 11.50 -0.55 22.95
CA VAL A 160 11.06 -0.14 24.31
C VAL A 160 10.33 1.21 24.33
N VAL A 161 10.46 2.01 23.26
CA VAL A 161 9.78 3.29 23.05
C VAL A 161 8.61 3.10 22.11
N SER A 162 8.85 2.63 20.88
CA SER A 162 7.84 2.61 19.83
C SER A 162 6.76 1.56 20.05
N ARG A 163 7.10 0.35 20.49
CA ARG A 163 6.12 -0.73 20.68
C ARG A 163 5.23 -0.47 21.89
N ALA A 164 5.83 -0.02 22.99
CA ALA A 164 5.09 0.46 24.16
C ALA A 164 4.15 1.62 23.77
N THR A 165 4.62 2.56 22.95
CA THR A 165 3.78 3.66 22.45
C THR A 165 2.62 3.18 21.58
N LEU A 166 2.88 2.25 20.64
CA LEU A 166 1.87 1.62 19.80
C LEU A 166 0.81 0.92 20.65
N LEU A 167 1.21 0.05 21.57
CA LEU A 167 0.32 -0.84 22.31
C LEU A 167 -0.42 -0.16 23.46
N THR A 168 0.06 1.00 23.92
CA THR A 168 -0.61 1.81 24.95
C THR A 168 -1.43 2.96 24.36
N GLY A 169 -1.22 3.31 23.09
CA GLY A 169 -1.88 4.45 22.43
C GLY A 169 -1.43 5.83 22.94
N ARG A 170 -0.27 5.90 23.60
CA ARG A 170 0.30 7.13 24.15
C ARG A 170 1.81 7.05 24.20
N LEU A 171 2.50 8.20 24.11
CA LEU A 171 3.96 8.27 24.20
C LEU A 171 4.44 7.74 25.56
N GLN A 172 5.01 6.53 25.56
CA GLN A 172 5.45 5.86 26.77
C GLN A 172 6.59 4.87 26.48
N ARG A 173 7.46 4.69 27.47
CA ARG A 173 8.46 3.61 27.51
C ARG A 173 7.96 2.46 28.37
N GLY A 174 8.23 1.22 27.96
CA GLY A 174 7.81 0.06 28.73
C GLY A 174 8.20 -1.27 28.10
N GLY A 175 8.08 -2.34 28.90
CA GLY A 175 8.15 -3.72 28.42
C GLY A 175 6.77 -4.36 28.35
N GLN A 176 6.74 -5.68 28.24
CA GLN A 176 5.51 -6.46 27.98
C GLN A 176 4.38 -6.23 28.98
N ASP A 177 4.69 -6.01 30.27
CA ASP A 177 3.66 -5.75 31.29
C ASP A 177 2.93 -4.42 31.02
N VAL A 178 3.69 -3.36 30.68
CA VAL A 178 3.14 -2.05 30.30
C VAL A 178 2.32 -2.17 29.02
N GLU A 179 2.81 -2.95 28.05
CA GLU A 179 2.14 -3.20 26.77
C GLU A 179 0.79 -3.92 26.99
N ARG A 180 0.74 -4.98 27.82
CA ARG A 180 -0.49 -5.70 28.14
C ARG A 180 -1.50 -4.84 28.90
N ASP A 181 -1.03 -4.12 29.92
CA ASP A 181 -1.90 -3.25 30.73
C ASP A 181 -2.47 -2.12 29.88
N GLY A 182 -1.64 -1.45 29.09
CA GLY A 182 -2.07 -0.40 28.17
C GLY A 182 -3.07 -0.89 27.12
N PHE A 183 -2.78 -2.03 26.48
CA PHE A 183 -3.66 -2.57 25.44
C PHE A 183 -5.02 -3.01 25.99
N SER A 184 -5.04 -3.66 27.16
CA SER A 184 -6.27 -4.14 27.79
C SER A 184 -7.14 -3.02 28.37
N THR A 185 -6.54 -1.87 28.70
CA THR A 185 -7.23 -0.70 29.29
C THR A 185 -7.43 0.47 28.31
N HIS A 186 -7.01 0.33 27.04
CA HIS A 186 -7.13 1.40 26.05
C HIS A 186 -8.61 1.79 25.82
N PRO A 187 -9.02 3.05 26.06
CA PRO A 187 -10.43 3.45 26.04
C PRO A 187 -11.16 3.10 24.74
N ALA A 188 -10.58 3.46 23.58
CA ALA A 188 -11.23 3.20 22.30
C ALA A 188 -11.38 1.70 21.98
N LEU A 189 -10.50 0.84 22.52
CA LEU A 189 -10.58 -0.60 22.30
C LEU A 189 -11.62 -1.23 23.22
N LEU A 190 -11.73 -0.75 24.46
CA LEU A 190 -12.81 -1.11 25.38
C LEU A 190 -14.18 -0.72 24.83
N ASP A 191 -14.31 0.50 24.30
CA ASP A 191 -15.54 0.98 23.68
C ASP A 191 -15.93 0.12 22.48
N ALA A 192 -14.97 -0.19 21.59
CA ALA A 192 -15.19 -1.09 20.45
C ALA A 192 -15.51 -2.55 20.86
N SER A 193 -15.19 -2.93 22.10
CA SER A 193 -15.38 -4.27 22.65
C SER A 193 -16.53 -4.38 23.66
N ALA A 194 -17.41 -3.36 23.72
CA ALA A 194 -18.53 -3.29 24.66
C ALA A 194 -18.09 -3.54 26.13
N GLY A 195 -16.93 -2.99 26.52
CA GLY A 195 -16.35 -3.11 27.85
C GLY A 195 -15.59 -4.42 28.11
N ARG A 196 -15.62 -5.41 27.20
CA ARG A 196 -14.80 -6.62 27.36
C ARG A 196 -13.35 -6.31 27.00
N ALA A 197 -12.44 -6.46 27.96
CA ALA A 197 -11.03 -6.13 27.78
C ALA A 197 -10.39 -6.88 26.57
N PRO A 198 -9.66 -6.16 25.70
CA PRO A 198 -8.75 -6.74 24.72
C PRO A 198 -7.69 -7.62 25.40
N VAL A 199 -7.19 -8.62 24.68
CA VAL A 199 -6.13 -9.52 25.17
C VAL A 199 -4.92 -9.38 24.25
N LEU A 200 -3.73 -9.24 24.84
CA LEU A 200 -2.46 -9.17 24.12
C LEU A 200 -1.58 -10.37 24.46
N PHE A 201 -1.09 -11.06 23.44
CA PHE A 201 -0.14 -12.15 23.55
C PHE A 201 1.24 -11.73 23.03
N HIS A 202 2.29 -12.21 23.67
CA HIS A 202 3.68 -12.05 23.23
C HIS A 202 4.29 -13.41 22.85
N LYS A 203 5.51 -13.38 22.29
CA LYS A 203 6.25 -14.58 21.84
C LYS A 203 6.22 -15.76 22.82
N SER A 204 6.35 -15.52 24.13
CA SER A 204 6.33 -16.58 25.14
C SER A 204 4.99 -17.31 25.23
N ASP A 205 3.90 -16.62 24.92
CA ASP A 205 2.54 -17.14 25.03
C ASP A 205 2.16 -18.00 23.81
N LEU A 206 2.84 -17.83 22.68
CA LEU A 206 2.49 -18.46 21.41
C LEU A 206 2.88 -19.94 21.32
N ARG A 207 3.73 -20.45 22.22
CA ARG A 207 4.39 -21.77 22.05
C ARG A 207 3.51 -22.98 22.40
N PRO A 208 3.40 -23.97 21.49
CA PRO A 208 3.37 -25.40 21.77
C PRO A 208 4.46 -26.16 20.97
N ALA A 209 4.65 -27.45 21.25
CA ALA A 209 5.80 -28.24 20.79
C ALA A 209 5.80 -28.64 19.29
N ASP A 210 4.64 -28.58 18.59
CA ASP A 210 4.43 -29.28 17.30
C ASP A 210 4.03 -28.37 16.13
N GLY A 211 4.53 -27.13 16.07
CA GLY A 211 4.26 -26.21 14.94
C GLY A 211 2.87 -25.54 14.95
N GLU A 212 2.09 -25.74 16.01
CA GLU A 212 0.83 -25.03 16.23
C GLU A 212 1.03 -23.74 17.06
N ILE A 213 -0.03 -22.96 17.30
CA ILE A 213 -0.06 -21.94 18.36
C ILE A 213 -0.67 -22.52 19.65
N ALA A 214 -0.27 -21.98 20.80
CA ALA A 214 -0.72 -22.48 22.10
C ALA A 214 -2.26 -22.55 22.19
N PRO A 215 -2.84 -23.62 22.78
CA PRO A 215 -4.30 -23.80 22.85
C PRO A 215 -5.04 -22.58 23.42
N ALA A 216 -4.51 -21.97 24.48
CA ALA A 216 -5.09 -20.78 25.08
C ALA A 216 -5.15 -19.57 24.12
N VAL A 217 -4.15 -19.42 23.24
CA VAL A 217 -4.15 -18.36 22.22
C VAL A 217 -5.21 -18.67 21.16
N ARG A 218 -5.28 -19.93 20.71
CA ARG A 218 -6.25 -20.38 19.71
C ARG A 218 -7.69 -20.21 20.20
N GLU A 219 -7.98 -20.56 21.44
CA GLU A 219 -9.29 -20.38 22.06
C GLU A 219 -9.71 -18.90 22.11
N VAL A 220 -8.80 -18.01 22.51
CA VAL A 220 -9.08 -16.57 22.55
C VAL A 220 -9.26 -15.97 21.15
N VAL A 221 -8.47 -16.42 20.17
CA VAL A 221 -8.64 -16.02 18.76
C VAL A 221 -9.97 -16.55 18.21
N ALA A 222 -10.38 -17.77 18.54
CA ALA A 222 -11.64 -18.34 18.07
C ALA A 222 -12.89 -17.68 18.69
N ASP A 223 -12.80 -17.06 19.87
CA ASP A 223 -13.94 -16.46 20.58
C ASP A 223 -14.47 -15.20 19.86
N PRO A 224 -15.66 -15.24 19.21
CA PRO A 224 -16.21 -14.09 18.50
C PRO A 224 -16.66 -12.96 19.46
N GLY A 225 -16.90 -13.29 20.74
CA GLY A 225 -17.19 -12.31 21.77
C GLY A 225 -15.96 -11.52 22.19
N ARG A 226 -14.74 -11.95 21.83
CA ARG A 226 -13.51 -11.17 22.04
C ARG A 226 -13.23 -10.35 20.80
N ARG A 227 -13.70 -9.10 20.78
CA ARG A 227 -13.61 -8.23 19.59
C ARG A 227 -12.18 -7.91 19.19
N VAL A 228 -11.31 -7.64 20.15
CA VAL A 228 -9.90 -7.27 19.90
C VAL A 228 -8.97 -8.28 20.55
N VAL A 229 -8.12 -8.89 19.73
CA VAL A 229 -6.99 -9.73 20.17
C VAL A 229 -5.72 -9.13 19.57
N GLY A 230 -4.65 -9.06 20.35
CA GLY A 230 -3.32 -8.63 19.91
C GLY A 230 -2.33 -9.78 20.01
N VAL A 231 -1.44 -9.89 19.02
CA VAL A 231 -0.31 -10.82 19.02
C VAL A 231 0.94 -10.05 18.60
N VAL A 232 1.94 -10.08 19.46
CA VAL A 232 3.29 -9.56 19.18
C VAL A 232 4.17 -10.74 18.83
N VAL A 233 4.73 -10.70 17.62
CA VAL A 233 5.74 -11.62 17.14
C VAL A 233 7.06 -10.85 17.11
N ASN A 234 8.08 -11.39 17.79
CA ASN A 234 9.43 -10.91 17.55
C ASN A 234 9.76 -11.26 16.09
N GLY A 235 9.82 -10.23 15.25
CA GLY A 235 9.94 -10.36 13.82
C GLY A 235 11.38 -10.36 13.40
N VAL A 236 11.76 -9.28 12.72
CA VAL A 236 13.08 -9.15 12.09
C VAL A 236 14.17 -8.90 13.14
N ASP A 237 13.89 -8.18 14.22
CA ASP A 237 14.92 -7.76 15.21
C ASP A 237 15.68 -8.92 15.89
N ASP A 238 14.96 -9.97 16.32
CA ASP A 238 15.58 -11.19 16.87
C ASP A 238 16.55 -11.85 15.88
N HIS A 239 16.26 -11.75 14.58
CA HIS A 239 17.11 -12.26 13.52
C HIS A 239 18.26 -11.30 13.20
N LEU A 240 18.07 -9.98 13.37
CA LEU A 240 19.13 -8.98 13.23
C LEU A 240 20.24 -9.18 14.27
N GLY A 241 19.89 -9.63 15.49
CA GLY A 241 20.82 -9.88 16.58
C GLY A 241 21.71 -11.14 16.44
N GLY A 242 21.41 -12.05 15.50
CA GLY A 242 22.19 -13.27 15.25
C GLY A 242 23.55 -12.99 14.57
N GLY A 243 24.51 -13.92 14.68
CA GLY A 243 25.80 -13.84 13.97
C GLY A 243 25.77 -14.45 12.55
N ASP A 244 26.68 -14.00 11.68
CA ASP A 244 26.83 -14.13 10.20
C ASP A 244 26.58 -15.49 9.48
N GLN A 245 26.08 -16.54 10.12
CA GLN A 245 26.17 -17.92 9.59
C GLN A 245 24.91 -18.46 8.90
N LEU A 246 23.75 -17.79 8.96
CA LEU A 246 22.50 -18.33 8.42
C LEU A 246 21.75 -17.32 7.54
N ARG A 247 21.43 -17.76 6.30
CA ARG A 247 20.47 -17.09 5.41
C ARG A 247 19.06 -17.18 6.01
N LEU A 248 18.39 -16.05 6.13
CA LEU A 248 17.01 -15.99 6.61
C LEU A 248 16.07 -16.10 5.42
N ALA A 249 15.05 -16.95 5.54
CA ALA A 249 13.98 -16.99 4.55
C ALA A 249 13.19 -15.67 4.60
N ASP A 250 12.71 -15.22 3.45
CA ASP A 250 11.86 -14.04 3.33
C ASP A 250 10.39 -14.36 3.63
N GLY A 251 9.58 -13.32 3.84
CA GLY A 251 8.13 -13.42 3.86
C GLY A 251 7.57 -14.30 4.97
N LEU A 252 6.57 -15.13 4.67
CA LEU A 252 5.93 -16.00 5.66
C LEU A 252 6.83 -17.16 6.11
N GLU A 253 7.79 -17.55 5.29
CA GLU A 253 8.75 -18.61 5.63
C GLU A 253 9.76 -18.13 6.69
N GLY A 254 10.16 -16.86 6.61
CA GLY A 254 11.06 -16.22 7.58
C GLY A 254 10.52 -16.11 8.99
N ILE A 255 9.21 -16.16 9.18
CA ILE A 255 8.57 -16.04 10.50
C ILE A 255 7.52 -17.16 10.65
N PRO A 256 7.95 -18.40 10.97
CA PRO A 256 7.08 -19.58 10.92
C PRO A 256 5.80 -19.49 11.77
N VAL A 257 5.84 -18.76 12.89
CA VAL A 257 4.68 -18.58 13.77
C VAL A 257 3.54 -17.77 13.13
N LEU A 258 3.81 -17.00 12.07
CA LEU A 258 2.77 -16.22 11.39
C LEU A 258 1.70 -17.11 10.74
N ARG A 259 2.11 -18.20 10.08
CA ARG A 259 1.17 -19.10 9.38
C ARG A 259 0.06 -19.63 10.30
N PRO A 260 0.34 -20.27 11.45
CA PRO A 260 -0.71 -20.78 12.33
C PRO A 260 -1.53 -19.66 12.99
N VAL A 261 -0.94 -18.50 13.30
CA VAL A 261 -1.69 -17.33 13.83
C VAL A 261 -2.69 -16.81 12.79
N LEU A 262 -2.26 -16.63 11.55
CA LEU A 262 -3.09 -16.15 10.45
C LEU A 262 -4.17 -17.17 10.11
N GLN A 263 -3.84 -18.46 10.08
CA GLN A 263 -4.83 -19.51 9.87
C GLN A 263 -5.95 -19.45 10.92
N ALA A 264 -5.61 -19.38 12.21
CA ALA A 264 -6.59 -19.24 13.28
C ALA A 264 -7.44 -17.97 13.14
N ALA A 265 -6.84 -16.86 12.69
CA ALA A 265 -7.56 -15.61 12.43
C ALA A 265 -8.55 -15.74 11.26
N ALA A 266 -8.14 -16.38 10.16
CA ALA A 266 -8.98 -16.62 8.99
C ALA A 266 -10.16 -17.54 9.31
N GLU A 267 -9.92 -18.64 10.05
CA GLU A 267 -10.95 -19.57 10.53
C GLU A 267 -11.97 -18.85 11.43
N ALA A 268 -11.49 -17.96 12.30
CA ALA A 268 -12.33 -17.10 13.14
C ALA A 268 -12.94 -15.90 12.39
N ARG A 269 -12.72 -15.78 11.08
CA ARG A 269 -13.17 -14.69 10.20
C ARG A 269 -12.78 -13.29 10.70
N ARG A 270 -11.63 -13.19 11.37
CA ARG A 270 -11.10 -11.91 11.87
C ARG A 270 -10.45 -11.12 10.75
N VAL A 271 -10.61 -9.80 10.80
CA VAL A 271 -9.73 -8.88 10.08
C VAL A 271 -8.38 -8.86 10.79
N VAL A 272 -7.29 -8.85 10.04
CA VAL A 272 -5.94 -8.70 10.61
C VAL A 272 -5.46 -7.28 10.36
N VAL A 273 -5.06 -6.57 11.41
CA VAL A 273 -4.32 -5.31 11.29
C VAL A 273 -2.85 -5.62 11.55
N LEU A 274 -2.04 -5.62 10.50
CA LEU A 274 -0.60 -5.82 10.59
C LEU A 274 0.06 -4.46 10.85
N ALA A 275 0.88 -4.38 11.88
CA ALA A 275 1.63 -3.18 12.24
C ALA A 275 3.09 -3.52 12.60
N SER A 276 4.00 -2.56 12.37
CA SER A 276 5.33 -2.57 12.96
C SER A 276 5.47 -1.44 13.98
N ASP A 277 6.40 -1.60 14.92
CA ASP A 277 6.78 -0.58 15.89
C ASP A 277 7.90 0.33 15.38
N HIS A 278 8.86 -0.22 14.64
CA HIS A 278 9.88 0.51 13.90
C HIS A 278 10.34 -0.31 12.70
N GLY A 279 11.12 0.32 11.82
CA GLY A 279 11.86 -0.41 10.79
C GLY A 279 13.30 -0.68 11.22
N HIS A 280 14.13 -1.09 10.27
CA HIS A 280 15.54 -1.38 10.48
C HIS A 280 16.33 -1.09 9.21
N ILE A 281 17.63 -0.98 9.38
CA ILE A 281 18.60 -0.97 8.29
C ILE A 281 19.49 -2.20 8.37
N LEU A 282 20.18 -2.53 7.28
CA LEU A 282 21.18 -3.59 7.27
C LEU A 282 22.44 -3.17 8.05
N GLY A 283 23.11 -4.17 8.62
CA GLY A 283 24.28 -3.97 9.47
C GLY A 283 25.62 -3.99 8.75
N SER A 284 25.61 -4.26 7.44
CA SER A 284 26.76 -4.14 6.57
C SER A 284 27.03 -2.67 6.23
N ARG A 285 28.27 -2.36 5.81
CA ARG A 285 28.65 -1.06 5.23
C ARG A 285 28.49 0.14 6.18
N GLN A 286 28.67 -0.08 7.48
CA GLN A 286 28.63 0.94 8.52
C GLN A 286 29.99 1.22 9.15
N ARG A 287 30.20 2.45 9.60
CA ARG A 287 31.32 2.86 10.45
C ARG A 287 30.87 3.10 11.89
N VAL A 288 31.72 2.67 12.84
CA VAL A 288 31.49 2.86 14.29
C VAL A 288 31.96 4.26 14.69
N VAL A 289 31.10 4.99 15.40
CA VAL A 289 31.41 6.29 16.04
C VAL A 289 31.41 6.11 17.53
N ALA A 290 32.48 6.53 18.18
CA ALA A 290 32.50 6.57 19.64
C ALA A 290 31.51 7.62 20.15
N ALA A 291 30.56 7.20 20.98
CA ALA A 291 29.65 8.10 21.66
C ALA A 291 29.37 7.59 23.08
N SER A 292 29.08 8.50 24.00
CA SER A 292 28.74 8.17 25.39
C SER A 292 27.23 8.02 25.56
N GLY A 293 26.78 6.81 25.94
CA GLY A 293 25.38 6.51 26.23
C GLY A 293 24.47 6.53 25.00
N GLY A 294 23.20 6.18 25.22
CA GLY A 294 22.20 6.04 24.14
C GLY A 294 21.98 4.58 23.74
N GLY A 295 21.84 4.35 22.43
CA GLY A 295 21.63 3.03 21.84
C GLY A 295 22.46 2.84 20.57
N GLU A 296 22.03 1.93 19.71
CA GLU A 296 22.83 1.51 18.56
C GLU A 296 22.97 2.59 17.49
N ARG A 297 21.89 3.36 17.29
CA ARG A 297 21.78 4.42 16.27
C ARG A 297 21.30 5.76 16.81
N PHE A 298 21.39 5.94 18.14
CA PHE A 298 21.26 7.25 18.76
C PHE A 298 22.21 7.39 19.94
N ARG A 299 22.60 8.63 20.24
CA ARG A 299 23.39 8.99 21.42
C ARG A 299 22.69 10.06 22.24
N LEU A 300 23.11 10.18 23.49
CA LEU A 300 22.67 11.29 24.33
C LEU A 300 23.29 12.61 23.85
N PRO A 301 22.65 13.75 24.14
CA PRO A 301 23.20 15.06 23.81
C PRO A 301 24.56 15.27 24.49
N GLY A 302 25.46 15.97 23.80
CA GLY A 302 26.82 16.23 24.25
C GLY A 302 27.52 17.10 23.23
N ASP A 303 28.43 16.50 22.46
CA ASP A 303 29.04 17.16 21.31
C ASP A 303 28.00 17.48 20.23
N ALA A 304 28.25 18.56 19.48
CA ALA A 304 27.42 19.00 18.37
C ALA A 304 27.20 17.85 17.35
N PRO A 305 26.00 17.71 16.77
CA PRO A 305 25.74 16.72 15.75
C PRO A 305 26.72 16.84 14.57
N ALA A 306 27.26 15.72 14.13
CA ALA A 306 27.99 15.61 12.87
C ALA A 306 27.05 15.76 11.67
N ALA A 307 27.61 15.81 10.46
CA ALA A 307 26.83 15.98 9.22
C ALA A 307 25.88 14.81 8.92
N ASP A 308 26.19 13.62 9.43
CA ASP A 308 25.40 12.39 9.32
C ASP A 308 24.56 12.09 10.57
N GLU A 309 24.36 13.11 11.41
CA GLU A 309 23.55 13.07 12.61
C GLU A 309 22.50 14.18 12.58
N VAL A 310 21.40 13.97 13.31
CA VAL A 310 20.40 15.01 13.55
C VAL A 310 20.06 15.07 15.04
N GLU A 311 20.06 16.26 15.61
CA GLU A 311 19.52 16.47 16.95
C GLU A 311 18.00 16.63 16.87
N VAL A 312 17.29 15.88 17.70
CA VAL A 312 15.84 15.92 17.80
C VAL A 312 15.44 16.32 19.21
N THR A 313 14.49 17.25 19.31
CA THR A 313 13.88 17.68 20.55
C THR A 313 12.36 17.59 20.47
N GLY A 314 11.69 17.54 21.62
CA GLY A 314 10.23 17.69 21.72
C GLY A 314 9.53 16.52 22.38
N GLY A 315 8.22 16.65 22.59
CA GLY A 315 7.42 15.72 23.42
C GLY A 315 7.41 14.27 22.90
N ARG A 316 7.65 14.05 21.61
CA ARG A 316 7.74 12.71 21.00
C ARG A 316 9.09 12.01 21.21
N VAL A 317 10.07 12.71 21.80
CA VAL A 317 11.38 12.16 22.14
C VAL A 317 11.36 11.61 23.56
N LEU A 318 11.48 10.29 23.71
CA LEU A 318 11.46 9.58 24.99
C LEU A 318 12.87 9.17 25.43
N GLY A 319 13.73 10.16 25.65
CA GLY A 319 15.10 9.98 26.14
C GLY A 319 15.81 11.32 26.31
N GLY A 320 16.91 11.34 27.07
CA GLY A 320 17.80 12.49 27.19
C GLY A 320 17.11 13.83 27.48
N GLU A 321 16.13 13.84 28.40
CA GLU A 321 15.31 15.04 28.70
C GLU A 321 14.54 15.59 27.48
N HIS A 322 13.90 14.70 26.72
CA HIS A 322 13.21 15.02 25.46
C HIS A 322 14.16 15.54 24.37
N ARG A 323 15.42 15.11 24.41
CA ARG A 323 16.47 15.50 23.48
C ARG A 323 17.45 14.35 23.24
N VAL A 324 17.68 14.00 21.98
CA VAL A 324 18.64 12.96 21.57
C VAL A 324 19.29 13.35 20.25
N VAL A 325 20.45 12.74 19.95
CA VAL A 325 21.08 12.82 18.62
C VAL A 325 20.90 11.47 17.94
N LEU A 326 20.22 11.48 16.79
CA LEU A 326 19.94 10.28 16.00
C LEU A 326 20.91 10.21 14.81
N ALA A 327 21.33 9.01 14.43
CA ALA A 327 22.01 8.79 13.16
C ALA A 327 21.04 9.14 12.00
N ALA A 328 21.44 10.07 11.15
CA ALA A 328 20.66 10.54 10.01
C ALA A 328 20.97 9.77 8.71
N GLU A 329 21.99 8.91 8.72
CA GLU A 329 22.40 8.08 7.59
C GLU A 329 22.60 6.62 8.00
N GLU A 330 22.34 5.67 7.10
CA GLU A 330 22.49 4.24 7.37
C GLU A 330 23.93 3.86 7.79
N GLY A 331 24.94 4.57 7.31
CA GLY A 331 26.36 4.27 7.51
C GLY A 331 26.92 4.49 8.92
N VAL A 332 26.12 4.94 9.90
CA VAL A 332 26.59 5.32 11.24
C VAL A 332 26.04 4.41 12.34
N ARG A 333 26.89 3.81 13.16
CA ARG A 333 26.45 3.19 14.43
C ARG A 333 27.33 3.58 15.60
N TYR A 334 26.78 3.55 16.81
CA TYR A 334 27.48 3.93 18.05
C TYR A 334 27.97 2.74 18.88
N VAL A 335 27.65 1.51 18.46
CA VAL A 335 28.07 0.28 19.11
C VAL A 335 29.17 -0.43 18.32
N SER A 336 30.10 -1.08 19.04
CA SER A 336 31.26 -1.74 18.45
C SER A 336 30.98 -3.14 17.92
N TYR A 337 29.97 -3.82 18.46
CA TYR A 337 29.57 -5.16 18.00
C TYR A 337 28.84 -5.10 16.66
N ALA A 338 28.97 -6.18 15.88
CA ALA A 338 28.29 -6.34 14.60
C ALA A 338 26.97 -7.12 14.77
N LYS A 339 25.93 -6.68 14.07
CA LYS A 339 24.61 -7.32 13.91
C LYS A 339 24.26 -7.32 12.42
N HIS A 340 23.29 -8.14 11.99
CA HIS A 340 22.77 -8.12 10.63
C HIS A 340 21.94 -6.88 10.32
N GLY A 341 21.48 -6.17 11.34
CA GLY A 341 20.79 -4.90 11.21
C GLY A 341 20.68 -4.15 12.52
N TYR A 342 20.24 -2.90 12.40
CA TYR A 342 20.18 -1.95 13.50
C TYR A 342 18.96 -1.05 13.35
N HIS A 343 18.57 -0.42 14.45
CA HIS A 343 17.49 0.54 14.51
C HIS A 343 17.78 1.61 15.58
N GLY A 344 16.90 2.60 15.73
CA GLY A 344 17.04 3.68 16.69
C GLY A 344 17.45 5.04 16.11
N GLY A 345 17.73 5.12 14.81
CA GLY A 345 18.08 6.32 14.07
C GLY A 345 16.89 7.06 13.45
N ALA A 346 17.21 8.02 12.56
CA ALA A 346 16.26 8.93 11.92
C ALA A 346 16.08 8.68 10.42
N THR A 347 16.64 7.59 9.86
CA THR A 347 16.44 7.24 8.46
C THR A 347 14.97 6.88 8.22
N PRO A 348 14.42 7.08 6.99
CA PRO A 348 13.07 6.66 6.68
C PRO A 348 12.86 5.14 6.86
N ALA A 349 13.91 4.34 6.62
CA ALA A 349 13.89 2.89 6.80
C ALA A 349 13.70 2.47 8.27
N GLU A 350 14.08 3.31 9.23
CA GLU A 350 13.91 3.08 10.68
C GLU A 350 12.64 3.74 11.23
N ALA A 351 12.34 4.96 10.78
CA ALA A 351 11.27 5.79 11.34
C ALA A 351 9.88 5.49 10.79
N LEU A 352 9.77 4.96 9.57
CA LEU A 352 8.48 4.64 8.94
C LEU A 352 8.10 3.19 9.17
N CYS A 353 6.87 2.97 9.61
CA CYS A 353 6.37 1.67 10.04
C CYS A 353 5.27 1.17 9.07
N PRO A 354 5.38 -0.07 8.56
CA PRO A 354 4.28 -0.71 7.84
C PRO A 354 3.00 -0.79 8.68
N LEU A 355 1.88 -0.42 8.08
CA LEU A 355 0.53 -0.60 8.63
C LEU A 355 -0.42 -1.03 7.51
N VAL A 356 -1.03 -2.21 7.65
CA VAL A 356 -1.91 -2.79 6.63
C VAL A 356 -3.13 -3.44 7.28
N VAL A 357 -4.32 -3.17 6.73
CA VAL A 357 -5.56 -3.88 7.10
C VAL A 357 -5.79 -4.99 6.09
N LEU A 358 -5.76 -6.23 6.55
CA LEU A 358 -5.87 -7.45 5.76
C LEU A 358 -7.20 -8.14 6.07
N VAL A 359 -8.02 -8.33 5.04
CA VAL A 359 -9.33 -8.97 5.16
C VAL A 359 -9.26 -10.35 4.50
N PRO A 360 -9.69 -11.42 5.20
CA PRO A 360 -9.72 -12.76 4.61
C PRO A 360 -10.88 -12.87 3.62
N GLY A 361 -10.78 -13.82 2.68
CA GLY A 361 -11.83 -14.08 1.69
C GLY A 361 -13.22 -14.26 2.30
N GLY A 362 -14.23 -13.65 1.70
CA GLY A 362 -15.63 -13.79 2.13
C GLY A 362 -16.01 -12.99 3.40
N VAL A 363 -15.14 -12.12 3.90
CA VAL A 363 -15.46 -11.17 4.98
C VAL A 363 -15.63 -9.77 4.39
N GLY A 364 -16.70 -9.08 4.78
CA GLY A 364 -16.93 -7.67 4.44
C GLY A 364 -16.54 -6.75 5.59
N LEU A 365 -15.99 -5.58 5.29
CA LEU A 365 -15.60 -4.58 6.27
C LEU A 365 -16.23 -3.22 5.91
N ALA A 366 -17.23 -2.79 6.67
CA ALA A 366 -18.02 -1.60 6.34
C ALA A 366 -17.17 -0.33 6.29
N GLY A 367 -17.26 0.43 5.19
CA GLY A 367 -16.47 1.65 4.97
C GLY A 367 -15.02 1.41 4.51
N TRP A 368 -14.62 0.14 4.37
CA TRP A 368 -13.30 -0.24 3.88
C TRP A 368 -13.46 -1.04 2.59
N GLU A 369 -12.68 -0.71 1.57
CA GLU A 369 -12.72 -1.39 0.29
C GLU A 369 -11.35 -1.98 -0.05
N PRO A 370 -11.30 -3.03 -0.91
CA PRO A 370 -10.05 -3.60 -1.37
C PRO A 370 -9.13 -2.52 -1.94
N LEU A 371 -7.93 -2.40 -1.34
CA LEU A 371 -6.89 -1.52 -1.81
C LEU A 371 -6.22 -2.13 -3.05
N VAL A 372 -6.01 -1.30 -4.08
CA VAL A 372 -5.14 -1.67 -5.20
C VAL A 372 -3.70 -1.49 -4.74
N THR A 373 -3.10 -2.54 -4.16
CA THR A 373 -1.68 -2.51 -3.81
C THR A 373 -0.82 -2.51 -5.06
N ARG A 374 0.01 -1.48 -5.24
CA ARG A 374 0.84 -1.32 -6.44
C ARG A 374 2.31 -1.43 -6.08
N ALA A 375 3.01 -2.33 -6.77
CA ALA A 375 4.45 -2.20 -6.92
C ALA A 375 4.75 -1.04 -7.88
N PRO A 376 5.90 -0.36 -7.75
CA PRO A 376 6.35 0.63 -8.70
C PRO A 376 6.35 0.11 -10.13
N ALA A 377 6.16 1.00 -11.10
CA ALA A 377 6.13 0.63 -12.51
C ALA A 377 7.45 -0.05 -12.96
N TRP A 378 8.58 0.36 -12.40
CA TRP A 378 9.90 -0.20 -12.71
C TRP A 378 10.19 -1.53 -11.99
N TRP A 379 9.44 -1.86 -10.93
CA TRP A 379 9.65 -3.10 -10.17
C TRP A 379 9.24 -4.35 -10.95
N ASP A 380 8.13 -4.23 -11.69
CA ASP A 380 7.62 -5.30 -12.55
C ASP A 380 7.22 -4.71 -13.92
N PRO A 381 8.08 -4.90 -14.94
CA PRO A 381 7.82 -4.44 -16.29
C PRO A 381 6.53 -5.01 -16.89
N ALA A 382 6.15 -6.24 -16.53
CA ALA A 382 4.96 -6.90 -17.07
C ALA A 382 3.67 -6.25 -16.57
N ALA A 383 3.75 -5.47 -15.50
CA ALA A 383 2.63 -4.80 -14.90
C ALA A 383 2.69 -3.28 -15.11
N ALA A 384 3.72 -2.74 -15.77
CA ALA A 384 3.87 -1.30 -16.02
C ALA A 384 2.58 -0.71 -16.64
N PRO A 385 2.15 0.50 -16.23
CA PRO A 385 0.99 1.13 -16.82
C PRO A 385 1.18 1.26 -18.33
N VAL A 386 0.15 0.87 -19.08
CA VAL A 386 0.13 1.06 -20.53
C VAL A 386 -0.05 2.56 -20.78
N PRO A 387 0.81 3.22 -21.59
CA PRO A 387 0.63 4.62 -21.94
C PRO A 387 -0.60 4.74 -22.83
N VAL A 388 -1.70 5.19 -22.23
CA VAL A 388 -2.93 5.57 -22.93
C VAL A 388 -3.33 6.95 -22.44
N GLU A 389 -3.68 7.84 -23.36
CA GLU A 389 -4.38 9.08 -23.02
C GLU A 389 -5.80 8.70 -22.55
N VAL A 390 -5.91 8.36 -21.27
CA VAL A 390 -7.20 8.20 -20.59
C VAL A 390 -7.57 9.57 -20.06
N ASP A 391 -8.64 10.16 -20.57
CA ASP A 391 -9.19 11.38 -19.99
C ASP A 391 -9.45 11.14 -18.51
N ALA A 392 -8.71 11.88 -17.67
CA ALA A 392 -8.87 11.82 -16.22
C ALA A 392 -10.36 12.04 -15.87
N PRO A 393 -10.91 11.33 -14.86
CA PRO A 393 -12.24 11.66 -14.38
C PRO A 393 -12.25 13.13 -13.94
N SER A 394 -12.95 13.97 -14.72
CA SER A 394 -13.15 15.37 -14.40
C SER A 394 -13.74 15.48 -12.99
N PRO A 395 -13.14 16.25 -12.06
CA PRO A 395 -13.72 16.48 -10.75
C PRO A 395 -15.05 17.20 -10.95
N TRP A 396 -16.13 16.52 -10.56
CA TRP A 396 -17.50 16.98 -10.60
C TRP A 396 -17.63 18.43 -10.11
N ARG A 397 -17.85 19.38 -11.03
CA ARG A 397 -18.62 20.58 -10.71
C ARG A 397 -20.08 20.14 -10.70
N THR A 398 -20.63 19.94 -9.51
CA THR A 398 -22.07 19.93 -9.33
C THR A 398 -22.59 21.34 -9.66
N ALA A 399 -22.95 21.57 -10.93
CA ALA A 399 -23.82 22.67 -11.24
C ALA A 399 -25.16 22.39 -10.53
N PRO A 400 -25.71 23.36 -9.77
CA PRO A 400 -26.99 23.15 -9.09
C PRO A 400 -28.08 22.91 -10.14
N VAL A 401 -28.73 21.76 -10.06
CA VAL A 401 -29.95 21.49 -10.82
C VAL A 401 -31.01 22.45 -10.30
N ALA A 402 -31.33 23.47 -11.10
CA ALA A 402 -32.48 24.30 -10.86
C ALA A 402 -33.74 23.41 -10.93
N VAL A 403 -34.41 23.25 -9.80
CA VAL A 403 -35.69 22.54 -9.71
C VAL A 403 -36.71 23.36 -10.48
N ALA A 404 -37.06 22.92 -11.69
CA ALA A 404 -38.20 23.46 -12.41
C ALA A 404 -39.50 23.09 -11.67
N ALA A 405 -40.29 24.10 -11.31
CA ALA A 405 -41.59 23.93 -10.69
C ALA A 405 -42.57 23.19 -11.63
N PRO A 406 -43.51 22.37 -11.11
CA PRO A 406 -44.43 21.62 -11.94
C PRO A 406 -45.54 22.52 -12.47
N VAL A 407 -45.61 22.71 -13.79
CA VAL A 407 -46.80 23.29 -14.45
C VAL A 407 -47.76 22.17 -14.82
N ARG A 408 -49.01 22.30 -14.38
CA ARG A 408 -50.12 21.37 -14.62
C ARG A 408 -50.52 21.37 -16.10
N ALA A 409 -51.00 20.19 -16.52
CA ALA A 409 -51.35 19.78 -17.88
C ALA A 409 -52.41 20.63 -18.60
N ASN A 410 -52.38 20.56 -19.93
CA ASN A 410 -53.61 20.39 -20.73
C ASN A 410 -53.33 19.58 -22.00
N PRO A 411 -54.17 18.58 -22.33
CA PRO A 411 -54.04 17.76 -23.53
C PRO A 411 -54.94 18.28 -24.65
N GLN A 412 -54.41 18.52 -25.85
CA GLN A 412 -55.24 18.61 -27.04
C GLN A 412 -54.46 18.17 -28.29
N LEU A 413 -55.10 17.26 -29.04
CA LEU A 413 -54.69 16.74 -30.33
C LEU A 413 -54.48 17.86 -31.35
N SER A 414 -53.49 17.68 -32.24
CA SER A 414 -53.67 17.96 -33.67
C SER A 414 -52.77 17.08 -34.53
N LEU A 415 -53.43 16.48 -35.51
CA LEU A 415 -52.97 15.62 -36.60
C LEU A 415 -52.63 16.52 -37.81
N LEU A 416 -51.60 16.12 -38.57
CA LEU A 416 -51.24 16.53 -39.95
C LEU A 416 -50.61 17.93 -40.14
N ASP A 417 -49.33 17.96 -40.53
CA ASP A 417 -48.86 18.52 -41.81
C ASP A 417 -47.33 18.31 -42.00
N GLU A 418 -46.97 17.75 -43.16
CA GLU A 418 -45.67 17.84 -43.87
C GLU A 418 -45.97 18.40 -45.27
N PRO A 419 -45.02 18.88 -46.10
CA PRO A 419 -43.56 19.00 -45.89
C PRO A 419 -43.00 20.39 -46.26
N ALA A 420 -41.76 20.69 -45.84
CA ALA A 420 -40.94 21.67 -46.55
C ALA A 420 -39.46 21.26 -46.51
N GLU A 421 -38.96 20.89 -47.68
CA GLU A 421 -37.55 20.69 -47.98
C GLU A 421 -36.73 21.93 -47.61
N SER A 422 -35.67 21.75 -46.82
CA SER A 422 -34.50 22.62 -46.91
C SER A 422 -33.25 21.78 -46.69
N SER A 423 -32.57 21.51 -47.80
CA SER A 423 -31.19 21.04 -47.85
C SER A 423 -30.28 22.09 -47.21
N ALA A 424 -29.68 21.75 -46.07
CA ALA A 424 -28.49 22.44 -45.57
C ALA A 424 -27.68 21.49 -44.67
N ALA A 425 -26.58 21.01 -45.24
CA ALA A 425 -25.35 20.56 -44.59
C ALA A 425 -25.46 19.77 -43.27
N ILE A 426 -25.20 18.47 -43.37
CA ILE A 426 -24.70 17.65 -42.26
C ILE A 426 -23.35 18.23 -41.85
N ILE A 427 -23.35 19.14 -40.87
CA ILE A 427 -22.16 19.48 -40.11
C ILE A 427 -22.18 18.58 -38.88
N ALA A 428 -21.42 17.49 -38.97
CA ALA A 428 -21.01 16.71 -37.82
C ALA A 428 -20.35 17.65 -36.80
N THR A 429 -21.06 17.94 -35.71
CA THR A 429 -20.53 18.61 -34.53
C THR A 429 -20.66 17.65 -33.36
N GLY A 430 -19.55 16.94 -33.13
CA GLY A 430 -19.35 16.03 -32.02
C GLY A 430 -17.85 15.78 -31.88
N ALA A 431 -17.08 16.85 -31.66
CA ALA A 431 -15.68 16.76 -31.32
C ALA A 431 -15.55 16.21 -29.88
N THR A 432 -15.51 14.90 -29.77
CA THR A 432 -14.83 14.17 -28.70
C THR A 432 -13.65 13.48 -29.35
N GLY A 433 -12.44 13.60 -28.77
CA GLY A 433 -11.19 13.05 -29.31
C GLY A 433 -11.11 11.51 -29.29
N GLU A 434 -12.19 10.82 -29.64
CA GLU A 434 -12.24 9.37 -29.69
C GLU A 434 -11.75 8.84 -31.05
N PRO A 435 -10.94 7.75 -31.07
CA PRO A 435 -10.52 7.13 -32.32
C PRO A 435 -11.72 6.70 -33.19
N ALA A 436 -11.62 6.88 -34.51
CA ALA A 436 -12.72 6.59 -35.45
C ALA A 436 -13.24 5.15 -35.38
N TRP A 437 -12.35 4.17 -35.13
CA TRP A 437 -12.74 2.76 -34.96
C TRP A 437 -13.61 2.54 -33.71
N LEU A 438 -13.35 3.30 -32.65
CA LEU A 438 -14.06 3.17 -31.38
C LEU A 438 -15.45 3.83 -31.49
N ALA A 439 -15.52 5.00 -32.09
CA ALA A 439 -16.80 5.65 -32.40
C ALA A 439 -17.69 4.75 -33.28
N ALA A 440 -17.12 4.09 -34.29
CA ALA A 440 -17.83 3.12 -35.14
C ALA A 440 -18.31 1.89 -34.35
N LEU A 441 -17.52 1.40 -33.39
CA LEU A 441 -17.91 0.28 -32.53
C LEU A 441 -19.10 0.64 -31.63
N LEU A 442 -19.04 1.79 -30.94
CA LEU A 442 -20.07 2.24 -30.01
C LEU A 442 -21.42 2.49 -30.71
N THR A 443 -21.38 2.86 -31.99
CA THR A 443 -22.57 3.10 -32.83
C THR A 443 -23.05 1.85 -33.57
N SER A 444 -22.36 0.71 -33.43
CA SER A 444 -22.67 -0.52 -34.14
C SER A 444 -24.02 -1.12 -33.73
N PRO A 445 -24.92 -1.45 -34.68
CA PRO A 445 -26.18 -2.13 -34.38
C PRO A 445 -26.01 -3.47 -33.67
N ARG A 446 -24.88 -4.18 -33.94
CA ARG A 446 -24.55 -5.45 -33.29
C ARG A 446 -24.24 -5.26 -31.81
N LEU A 447 -23.46 -4.24 -31.45
CA LEU A 447 -23.18 -3.92 -30.04
C LEU A 447 -24.46 -3.51 -29.31
N ALA A 448 -25.31 -2.70 -29.94
CA ALA A 448 -26.61 -2.32 -29.39
C ALA A 448 -27.53 -3.54 -29.15
N ALA A 449 -27.49 -4.54 -30.04
CA ALA A 449 -28.23 -5.79 -29.84
C ALA A 449 -27.69 -6.60 -28.65
N GLN A 450 -26.36 -6.74 -28.52
CA GLN A 450 -25.74 -7.42 -27.38
C GLN A 450 -26.06 -6.76 -26.05
N ARG A 451 -26.11 -5.42 -26.00
CA ARG A 451 -26.52 -4.69 -24.79
C ARG A 451 -27.94 -5.00 -24.34
N ARG A 452 -28.88 -5.12 -25.29
CA ARG A 452 -30.26 -5.51 -24.97
C ARG A 452 -30.35 -6.91 -24.38
N LEU A 453 -29.47 -7.82 -24.82
CA LEU A 453 -29.39 -9.19 -24.29
C LEU A 453 -28.72 -9.24 -22.90
N ALA A 454 -27.65 -8.46 -22.69
CA ALA A 454 -26.93 -8.40 -21.42
C ALA A 454 -27.69 -7.68 -20.30
N GLY A 455 -28.63 -6.78 -20.64
CA GLY A 455 -29.50 -6.10 -19.68
C GLY A 455 -28.72 -5.26 -18.66
N ARG A 456 -29.06 -5.38 -17.37
CA ARG A 456 -28.47 -4.59 -16.27
C ARG A 456 -27.00 -4.93 -15.95
N VAL A 457 -26.44 -5.98 -16.55
CA VAL A 457 -25.06 -6.43 -16.33
C VAL A 457 -24.10 -5.88 -17.42
N ALA A 458 -24.63 -5.12 -18.39
CA ALA A 458 -23.84 -4.54 -19.47
C ALA A 458 -22.84 -3.49 -18.95
N LEU A 459 -21.61 -3.58 -19.45
CA LEU A 459 -20.58 -2.56 -19.25
C LEU A 459 -20.97 -1.27 -20.00
N ASP A 460 -20.80 -0.11 -19.35
CA ASP A 460 -21.10 1.18 -19.98
C ASP A 460 -20.10 1.54 -21.09
N ASP A 461 -20.47 2.51 -21.94
CA ASP A 461 -19.65 2.91 -23.10
C ASP A 461 -18.28 3.43 -22.69
N ARG A 462 -18.21 4.16 -21.57
CA ARG A 462 -16.98 4.76 -21.09
C ARG A 462 -15.99 3.66 -20.70
N ASP A 463 -16.43 2.72 -19.87
CA ASP A 463 -15.60 1.63 -19.38
C ASP A 463 -15.16 0.68 -20.50
N LEU A 464 -16.06 0.37 -21.44
CA LEU A 464 -15.74 -0.44 -22.62
C LEU A 464 -14.69 0.26 -23.49
N SER A 465 -14.88 1.56 -23.74
CA SER A 465 -13.96 2.40 -24.49
C SER A 465 -12.58 2.45 -23.88
N VAL A 466 -12.47 2.70 -22.59
CA VAL A 466 -11.18 2.75 -21.90
C VAL A 466 -10.50 1.39 -21.99
N LEU A 467 -11.18 0.29 -21.65
CA LEU A 467 -10.62 -1.06 -21.70
C LEU A 467 -10.06 -1.42 -23.08
N LEU A 468 -10.82 -1.15 -24.15
CA LEU A 468 -10.40 -1.46 -25.51
C LEU A 468 -9.20 -0.61 -25.96
N ARG A 469 -9.14 0.67 -25.57
CA ARG A 469 -7.96 1.51 -25.82
C ARG A 469 -6.71 0.95 -25.15
N VAL A 470 -6.81 0.50 -23.89
CA VAL A 470 -5.67 -0.12 -23.18
C VAL A 470 -5.19 -1.38 -23.91
N LEU A 471 -6.11 -2.25 -24.31
CA LEU A 471 -5.76 -3.49 -25.01
C LEU A 471 -5.13 -3.23 -26.37
N VAL A 472 -5.67 -2.27 -27.15
CA VAL A 472 -5.09 -1.88 -28.45
C VAL A 472 -3.70 -1.25 -28.28
N ALA A 473 -3.52 -0.36 -27.30
CA ALA A 473 -2.23 0.27 -27.02
C ALA A 473 -1.17 -0.75 -26.55
N SER A 474 -1.61 -1.88 -25.97
CA SER A 474 -0.73 -2.99 -25.55
C SER A 474 -0.43 -3.99 -26.68
N GLY A 475 -0.74 -3.65 -27.94
CA GLY A 475 -0.58 -4.58 -29.08
C GLY A 475 -1.56 -5.75 -29.06
N GLY A 476 -2.71 -5.59 -28.40
CA GLY A 476 -3.79 -6.57 -28.34
C GLY A 476 -3.75 -7.49 -27.12
N THR A 477 -2.69 -7.51 -26.29
CA THR A 477 -2.67 -8.31 -25.05
C THR A 477 -2.10 -7.50 -23.90
N ALA A 478 -2.79 -7.47 -22.76
CA ALA A 478 -2.32 -6.82 -21.55
C ALA A 478 -2.44 -7.77 -20.35
N SER A 479 -1.42 -7.78 -19.49
CA SER A 479 -1.46 -8.55 -18.26
C SER A 479 -2.57 -8.04 -17.33
N GLY A 480 -3.12 -8.91 -16.49
CA GLY A 480 -4.11 -8.50 -15.49
C GLY A 480 -3.59 -7.37 -14.61
N ALA A 481 -2.32 -7.44 -14.19
CA ALA A 481 -1.68 -6.41 -13.37
C ALA A 481 -1.55 -5.06 -14.09
N ALA A 482 -1.20 -5.04 -15.38
CA ALA A 482 -1.14 -3.80 -16.17
C ALA A 482 -2.54 -3.18 -16.32
N LEU A 483 -3.56 -3.98 -16.57
CA LEU A 483 -4.96 -3.53 -16.66
C LEU A 483 -5.47 -2.97 -15.32
N GLN A 484 -5.17 -3.62 -14.20
CA GLN A 484 -5.52 -3.11 -12.87
C GLN A 484 -4.87 -1.75 -12.59
N ARG A 485 -3.61 -1.56 -13.02
CA ARG A 485 -2.89 -0.29 -12.84
C ARG A 485 -3.45 0.81 -13.75
N THR A 486 -3.60 0.55 -15.05
CA THR A 486 -4.08 1.56 -16.01
C THR A 486 -5.54 1.97 -15.75
N LEU A 487 -6.38 1.04 -15.29
CA LEU A 487 -7.81 1.29 -15.07
C LEU A 487 -8.18 1.68 -13.62
N ASP A 488 -7.22 1.64 -12.69
CA ASP A 488 -7.45 1.86 -11.26
C ASP A 488 -8.49 0.90 -10.63
N LEU A 489 -8.33 -0.41 -10.91
CA LEU A 489 -9.28 -1.45 -10.49
C LEU A 489 -8.64 -2.51 -9.60
N SER A 490 -9.42 -3.00 -8.61
CA SER A 490 -9.09 -4.23 -7.88
C SER A 490 -9.23 -5.45 -8.79
N ALA A 491 -8.60 -6.58 -8.42
CA ALA A 491 -8.63 -7.80 -9.23
C ALA A 491 -10.05 -8.32 -9.48
N SER A 492 -10.90 -8.27 -8.45
CA SER A 492 -12.30 -8.69 -8.54
C SER A 492 -13.12 -7.77 -9.46
N ARG A 493 -12.94 -6.44 -9.34
CA ARG A 493 -13.61 -5.46 -10.21
C ARG A 493 -13.14 -5.60 -11.65
N LEU A 494 -11.84 -5.78 -11.89
CA LEU A 494 -11.31 -6.02 -13.23
C LEU A 494 -11.92 -7.27 -13.84
N ARG A 495 -11.93 -8.40 -13.12
CA ARG A 495 -12.51 -9.65 -13.60
C ARG A 495 -13.99 -9.46 -14.00
N GLY A 496 -14.76 -8.78 -13.16
CA GLY A 496 -16.15 -8.44 -13.48
C GLY A 496 -16.29 -7.60 -14.75
N LYS A 497 -15.44 -6.57 -14.94
CA LYS A 497 -15.46 -5.74 -16.16
C LYS A 497 -15.03 -6.52 -17.40
N LEU A 498 -14.02 -7.37 -17.32
CA LEU A 498 -13.57 -8.21 -18.43
C LEU A 498 -14.67 -9.18 -18.87
N GLU A 499 -15.35 -9.82 -17.93
CA GLU A 499 -16.47 -10.73 -18.23
C GLU A 499 -17.67 -10.00 -18.83
N ALA A 500 -17.99 -8.80 -18.34
CA ALA A 500 -19.03 -7.95 -18.92
C ALA A 500 -18.66 -7.50 -20.34
N ALA A 501 -17.40 -7.12 -20.59
CA ALA A 501 -16.91 -6.79 -21.92
C ALA A 501 -16.95 -7.99 -22.87
N ARG A 502 -16.53 -9.18 -22.42
CA ARG A 502 -16.62 -10.43 -23.20
C ARG A 502 -18.06 -10.72 -23.63
N THR A 503 -19.01 -10.55 -22.73
CA THR A 503 -20.45 -10.72 -23.03
C THR A 503 -20.94 -9.77 -24.12
N LEU A 504 -20.37 -8.56 -24.23
CA LEU A 504 -20.73 -7.59 -25.27
C LEU A 504 -20.01 -7.84 -26.60
N LEU A 505 -18.79 -8.38 -26.55
CA LEU A 505 -17.90 -8.49 -27.70
C LEU A 505 -17.92 -9.85 -28.37
N ASP A 506 -18.16 -10.94 -27.65
CA ASP A 506 -18.22 -12.29 -28.22
C ASP A 506 -19.63 -12.55 -28.76
N VAL A 507 -19.78 -12.55 -30.08
CA VAL A 507 -21.08 -12.74 -30.76
C VAL A 507 -21.07 -14.08 -31.51
N ASP A 508 -22.17 -14.82 -31.46
CA ASP A 508 -22.36 -16.09 -32.16
C ASP A 508 -21.25 -17.13 -31.91
N GLY A 509 -20.61 -17.08 -30.73
CA GLY A 509 -19.55 -18.01 -30.32
C GLY A 509 -18.14 -17.65 -30.83
N TYR A 510 -17.99 -16.54 -31.56
CA TYR A 510 -16.67 -16.04 -31.95
C TYR A 510 -16.00 -15.29 -30.80
N GLN A 511 -14.81 -15.76 -30.42
CA GLN A 511 -14.03 -15.15 -29.33
C GLN A 511 -13.28 -13.91 -29.82
N VAL A 512 -13.77 -12.75 -29.40
CA VAL A 512 -13.11 -11.45 -29.59
C VAL A 512 -12.24 -11.12 -28.38
N LEU A 513 -12.65 -11.49 -27.17
CA LEU A 513 -11.90 -11.25 -25.93
C LEU A 513 -11.61 -12.55 -25.18
N ARG A 514 -10.32 -12.94 -25.13
CA ARG A 514 -9.85 -14.05 -24.30
C ARG A 514 -9.40 -13.54 -22.94
N ILE A 515 -9.81 -14.23 -21.87
CA ILE A 515 -9.48 -13.90 -20.49
C ILE A 515 -8.81 -15.12 -19.86
N GLU A 516 -7.57 -14.97 -19.41
CA GLU A 516 -6.81 -16.00 -18.73
C GLU A 516 -7.12 -16.04 -17.22
N SER A 517 -6.70 -17.11 -16.55
CA SER A 517 -6.95 -17.30 -15.12
C SER A 517 -6.30 -16.25 -14.21
N ASP A 518 -5.18 -15.68 -14.64
CA ASP A 518 -4.43 -14.59 -13.98
C ASP A 518 -4.99 -13.19 -14.29
N GLY A 519 -6.07 -13.11 -15.08
CA GLY A 519 -6.69 -11.85 -15.51
C GLY A 519 -6.03 -11.21 -16.73
N THR A 520 -5.03 -11.84 -17.34
CA THR A 520 -4.50 -11.42 -18.65
C THR A 520 -5.61 -11.44 -19.69
N ALA A 521 -5.76 -10.34 -20.43
CA ALA A 521 -6.78 -10.22 -21.45
C ALA A 521 -6.15 -10.00 -22.84
N ALA A 522 -6.62 -10.78 -23.81
CA ALA A 522 -6.18 -10.72 -25.20
C ALA A 522 -7.36 -10.39 -26.12
N LEU A 523 -7.24 -9.27 -26.83
CA LEU A 523 -8.19 -8.77 -27.81
C LEU A 523 -7.78 -9.24 -29.21
N ASN A 524 -8.66 -10.00 -29.86
CA ASN A 524 -8.52 -10.32 -31.27
C ASN A 524 -9.03 -9.14 -32.12
N VAL A 525 -8.13 -8.24 -32.47
CA VAL A 525 -8.43 -7.02 -33.22
C VAL A 525 -9.01 -7.31 -34.60
N GLU A 526 -8.53 -8.35 -35.29
CA GLU A 526 -9.04 -8.75 -36.60
C GLU A 526 -10.50 -9.21 -36.50
N GLN A 527 -10.80 -10.03 -35.49
CA GLN A 527 -12.16 -10.52 -35.27
C GLN A 527 -13.09 -9.39 -34.84
N LEU A 528 -12.64 -8.48 -33.97
CA LEU A 528 -13.40 -7.28 -33.60
C LEU A 528 -13.77 -6.46 -34.84
N THR A 529 -12.80 -6.21 -35.71
CA THR A 529 -12.96 -5.42 -36.95
C THR A 529 -13.96 -6.07 -37.89
N ARG A 530 -13.82 -7.38 -38.15
CA ARG A 530 -14.73 -8.13 -39.04
C ARG A 530 -16.13 -8.26 -38.47
N GLN A 531 -16.24 -8.58 -37.18
CA GLN A 531 -17.51 -8.88 -36.54
C GLN A 531 -18.36 -7.64 -36.32
N PHE A 532 -17.76 -6.47 -36.10
CA PHE A 532 -18.51 -5.22 -35.92
C PHE A 532 -18.53 -4.32 -37.16
N GLU A 533 -17.84 -4.73 -38.24
CA GLU A 533 -17.73 -3.99 -39.50
C GLU A 533 -17.17 -2.57 -39.29
N ILE A 534 -16.14 -2.47 -38.45
CA ILE A 534 -15.49 -1.20 -38.07
C ILE A 534 -14.11 -1.05 -38.71
N PRO A 535 -13.53 0.16 -38.80
CA PRO A 535 -12.13 0.35 -39.20
C PRO A 535 -11.15 -0.35 -38.25
N ALA A 536 -10.02 -0.83 -38.77
CA ALA A 536 -8.98 -1.42 -37.93
C ALA A 536 -8.33 -0.34 -37.03
N PRO A 537 -8.09 -0.63 -35.74
CA PRO A 537 -7.32 0.24 -34.86
C PRO A 537 -5.88 0.43 -35.38
N ALA A 538 -5.44 1.68 -35.53
CA ALA A 538 -4.05 1.97 -35.87
C ALA A 538 -3.15 1.73 -34.64
N HIS A 539 -2.08 0.96 -34.79
CA HIS A 539 -1.06 0.84 -33.74
C HIS A 539 -0.26 2.14 -33.67
N SER A 540 -0.30 2.81 -32.51
CA SER A 540 0.72 3.79 -32.17
C SER A 540 2.06 3.06 -32.16
N SER A 541 2.94 3.37 -33.10
CA SER A 541 4.31 2.84 -33.14
C SER A 541 5.18 3.46 -32.05
#